data_AF-A0A949FRD6-F1
#
_entry.id   AF-A0A949FRD6-F1
#
_cell.length_a   1.000
_cell.length_b   1.000
_cell.length_c   1.000
_cell.angle_alpha   90.00
_cell.angle_beta   90.00
_cell.angle_gamma   90.00
#
_symmetry.space_group_name_H-M   'P 1'
#
loop_
_entity.id
_entity.type
_entity.pdbx_description
1 polymer ?
#
loop_
_entity_poly.entity_id
_entity_poly.type
_entity_poly.pdbx_seq_one_letter_code
_entity_poly.pdbx_strand_id
1 'polypeptide(L)'
;MNDRVIHRKQGHGYDEKYSDWRRSRYPNIVKATNHYCADVDWVEWRKGKPVAVIECRRALYGKTLDDAVNSVHQLNNGFQIELLATVAKNLNVAGYIVAISDQNPEDRESYSKATFRVMQVVIPNPYPTKFGTLVAELVRNLKKIDDYDEIGFANFLSKL
;
A
#
# COMPACT_ATOMS: atom_id res chain seq x y z
N MET A 1 -29.78 3.23 -10.36
CA MET A 1 -29.05 2.13 -9.71
C MET A 1 -28.20 2.76 -8.63
N ASN A 2 -28.32 2.27 -7.39
CA ASN A 2 -27.67 2.86 -6.23
C ASN A 2 -26.15 2.61 -6.29
N ASP A 3 -25.41 3.67 -6.54
CA ASP A 3 -23.95 3.72 -6.46
C ASP A 3 -23.49 3.29 -5.07
N ARG A 4 -23.02 2.04 -4.95
CA ARG A 4 -22.28 1.54 -3.78
C ARG A 4 -20.88 2.14 -3.79
N VAL A 5 -20.76 3.45 -3.60
CA VAL A 5 -19.50 4.14 -3.37
C VAL A 5 -19.20 4.04 -1.87
N ILE A 6 -18.49 2.97 -1.48
CA ILE A 6 -18.21 2.65 -0.08
C ILE A 6 -17.16 3.59 0.56
N HIS A 7 -16.43 4.40 -0.22
CA HIS A 7 -15.23 5.08 0.30
C HIS A 7 -15.31 6.60 0.50
N ARG A 8 -16.45 7.25 0.24
CA ARG A 8 -16.53 8.73 0.36
C ARG A 8 -16.38 9.29 1.78
N LYS A 9 -16.40 8.46 2.83
CA LYS A 9 -16.45 8.95 4.21
C LYS A 9 -15.30 8.54 5.14
N GLN A 10 -14.29 7.79 4.70
CA GLN A 10 -13.21 7.34 5.61
C GLN A 10 -11.76 7.59 5.17
N GLY A 11 -11.48 8.04 3.93
CA GLY A 11 -10.08 8.19 3.48
C GLY A 11 -9.77 9.36 2.53
N HIS A 12 -10.79 9.92 1.85
CA HIS A 12 -10.60 10.77 0.67
C HIS A 12 -9.58 11.91 0.83
N GLY A 13 -9.62 12.69 1.91
CA GLY A 13 -8.68 13.82 2.09
C GLY A 13 -7.27 13.41 2.52
N TYR A 14 -7.11 12.24 3.14
CA TYR A 14 -5.82 11.77 3.67
C TYR A 14 -5.05 10.91 2.66
N ASP A 15 -5.77 10.22 1.77
CA ASP A 15 -5.21 9.47 0.63
C ASP A 15 -4.71 10.42 -0.47
N GLU A 16 -5.36 11.58 -0.62
CA GLU A 16 -4.92 12.69 -1.49
C GLU A 16 -3.54 13.24 -1.08
N LYS A 17 -3.30 13.47 0.23
CA LYS A 17 -1.99 13.95 0.74
C LYS A 17 -0.83 13.05 0.30
N TYR A 18 -0.97 11.72 0.44
CA TYR A 18 0.09 10.79 0.06
C TYR A 18 0.32 10.79 -1.47
N SER A 19 -0.78 10.76 -2.22
CA SER A 19 -0.75 10.80 -3.69
C SER A 19 -0.06 12.06 -4.22
N ASP A 20 -0.38 13.23 -3.65
CA ASP A 20 0.15 14.53 -4.05
C ASP A 20 1.63 14.72 -3.65
N TRP A 21 2.00 14.38 -2.41
CA TRP A 21 3.39 14.43 -1.94
C TRP A 21 4.31 13.60 -2.85
N ARG A 22 3.90 12.37 -3.20
CA ARG A 22 4.68 11.47 -4.07
C ARG A 22 4.81 12.02 -5.49
N ARG A 23 3.72 12.53 -6.08
CA ARG A 23 3.74 13.13 -7.44
C ARG A 23 4.67 14.34 -7.51
N SER A 24 4.72 15.15 -6.44
CA SER A 24 5.63 16.28 -6.32
C SER A 24 7.09 15.84 -6.24
N ARG A 25 7.41 14.84 -5.41
CA ARG A 25 8.78 14.32 -5.24
C ARG A 25 9.28 13.50 -6.43
N TYR A 26 8.37 12.86 -7.17
CA TYR A 26 8.70 11.96 -8.29
C TYR A 26 7.81 12.20 -9.51
N PRO A 27 7.96 13.35 -10.21
CA PRO A 27 7.08 13.74 -11.32
C PRO A 27 7.11 12.78 -12.52
N ASN A 28 8.17 11.95 -12.63
CA ASN A 28 8.33 10.97 -13.70
C ASN A 28 7.61 9.62 -13.43
N ILE A 29 6.94 9.46 -12.29
CA ILE A 29 6.13 8.28 -11.93
C ILE A 29 4.65 8.57 -12.22
N VAL A 30 4.28 9.07 -13.41
CA VAL A 30 2.85 9.13 -13.79
C VAL A 30 2.69 9.09 -15.32
N LYS A 31 2.03 8.03 -15.82
CA LYS A 31 1.11 8.12 -16.97
C LYS A 31 0.15 6.93 -17.16
N ALA A 32 0.11 5.95 -16.25
CA ALA A 32 -0.88 4.86 -16.28
C ALA A 32 -1.43 4.52 -14.88
N THR A 33 -1.81 5.52 -14.10
CA THR A 33 -2.60 5.32 -12.87
C THR A 33 -4.07 5.63 -13.17
N ASN A 34 -4.68 4.88 -14.09
CA ASN A 34 -6.13 4.87 -14.20
C ASN A 34 -6.65 3.94 -13.11
N HIS A 35 -7.21 4.54 -12.06
CA HIS A 35 -8.30 4.03 -11.22
C HIS A 35 -8.61 2.53 -11.40
N TYR A 36 -7.71 1.65 -10.96
CA TYR A 36 -8.14 0.31 -10.60
C TYR A 36 -8.62 0.43 -9.16
N CYS A 37 -9.92 0.73 -9.02
CA CYS A 37 -10.72 0.46 -7.83
C CYS A 37 -10.81 -1.06 -7.62
N ALA A 38 -9.68 -1.68 -7.34
CA ALA A 38 -9.63 -3.06 -6.93
C ALA A 38 -8.82 -3.10 -5.65
N ASP A 39 -9.37 -2.49 -4.58
CA ASP A 39 -9.11 -2.77 -3.16
C ASP A 39 -7.65 -2.65 -2.63
N VAL A 40 -6.65 -2.74 -3.52
CA VAL A 40 -5.22 -2.49 -3.46
C VAL A 40 -4.98 -1.06 -3.90
N ASP A 41 -4.30 -0.29 -3.06
CA ASP A 41 -4.24 1.15 -3.25
C ASP A 41 -3.57 1.61 -4.56
N TRP A 42 -2.48 0.99 -5.06
CA TRP A 42 -1.96 1.26 -6.42
C TRP A 42 -0.87 0.29 -6.96
N VAL A 43 -0.55 0.45 -8.25
CA VAL A 43 0.62 -0.14 -8.94
C VAL A 43 1.64 0.98 -9.26
N GLU A 44 2.90 0.76 -8.91
CA GLU A 44 3.99 1.67 -9.24
C GLU A 44 4.55 1.40 -10.63
N TRP A 45 4.77 2.47 -11.42
CA TRP A 45 5.24 2.38 -12.80
C TRP A 45 6.49 3.21 -13.05
N ARG A 46 7.48 2.63 -13.72
CA ARG A 46 8.70 3.31 -14.19
C ARG A 46 8.84 3.13 -15.68
N LYS A 47 8.90 4.25 -16.42
CA LYS A 47 9.11 4.24 -17.89
C LYS A 47 8.15 3.27 -18.64
N GLY A 48 6.89 3.21 -18.20
CA GLY A 48 5.87 2.35 -18.79
C GLY A 48 5.87 0.88 -18.36
N LYS A 49 6.70 0.48 -17.38
CA LYS A 49 6.70 -0.88 -16.80
C LYS A 49 6.26 -0.84 -15.34
N PRO A 50 5.47 -1.82 -14.86
CA PRO A 50 5.17 -1.94 -13.44
C PRO A 50 6.46 -2.34 -12.70
N VAL A 51 6.67 -1.79 -11.50
CA VAL A 51 7.82 -2.11 -10.64
C VAL A 51 7.42 -2.64 -9.26
N ALA A 52 6.22 -2.27 -8.78
CA ALA A 52 5.69 -2.77 -7.53
C ALA A 52 4.17 -2.63 -7.48
N VAL A 53 3.53 -3.36 -6.57
CA VAL A 53 2.15 -3.16 -6.15
C VAL A 53 2.18 -2.76 -4.68
N ILE A 54 1.48 -1.70 -4.30
CA ILE A 54 1.55 -1.14 -2.95
C ILE A 54 0.14 -0.96 -2.39
N GLU A 55 -0.05 -1.46 -1.17
CA GLU A 55 -1.18 -1.20 -0.30
C GLU A 55 -0.72 -0.29 0.85
N CYS A 56 -1.49 0.73 1.19
CA CYS A 56 -1.11 1.73 2.17
C CYS A 56 -2.15 1.84 3.28
N ARG A 57 -1.72 1.82 4.55
CA ARG A 57 -2.63 2.03 5.68
C ARG A 57 -2.08 3.03 6.67
N ARG A 58 -2.90 3.97 7.09
CA ARG A 58 -2.52 4.97 8.08
C ARG A 58 -2.98 4.58 9.47
N ALA A 59 -2.09 4.72 10.44
CA ALA A 59 -2.40 4.66 11.85
C ALA A 59 -3.06 5.97 12.27
N LEU A 60 -4.39 5.97 12.36
CA LEU A 60 -5.18 7.14 12.76
C LEU A 60 -5.55 7.08 14.25
N TYR A 61 -5.68 8.24 14.89
CA TYR A 61 -6.26 8.41 16.24
C TYR A 61 -5.57 7.60 17.35
N GLY A 62 -4.29 7.86 17.61
CA GLY A 62 -3.55 7.21 18.70
C GLY A 62 -3.18 5.75 18.44
N LYS A 63 -3.47 5.23 17.25
CA LYS A 63 -3.06 3.90 16.80
C LYS A 63 -1.58 3.85 16.43
N THR A 64 -1.00 2.67 16.56
CA THR A 64 0.39 2.37 16.23
C THR A 64 0.56 1.91 14.79
N LEU A 65 1.81 1.82 14.31
CA LEU A 65 2.12 1.19 13.02
C LEU A 65 1.66 -0.28 12.96
N ASP A 66 1.76 -1.00 14.08
CA ASP A 66 1.29 -2.38 14.17
C ASP A 66 -0.22 -2.48 14.00
N ASP A 67 -0.98 -1.54 14.54
CA ASP A 67 -2.43 -1.46 14.32
C ASP A 67 -2.77 -1.22 12.83
N ALA A 68 -1.98 -0.40 12.14
CA ALA A 68 -2.16 -0.17 10.70
C ALA A 68 -1.84 -1.43 9.88
N VAL A 69 -0.76 -2.15 10.17
CA VAL A 69 -0.45 -3.44 9.52
C VAL A 69 -1.53 -4.48 9.82
N ASN A 70 -1.93 -4.61 11.09
CA ASN A 70 -2.98 -5.53 11.52
C ASN A 70 -4.34 -5.20 10.88
N SER A 71 -4.61 -3.94 10.58
CA SER A 71 -5.84 -3.58 9.86
C SER A 71 -5.90 -4.23 8.47
N VAL A 72 -4.77 -4.38 7.77
CA VAL A 72 -4.71 -5.11 6.49
C VAL A 72 -4.98 -6.59 6.69
N HIS A 73 -4.51 -7.18 7.80
CA HIS A 73 -4.79 -8.58 8.14
C HIS A 73 -6.28 -8.81 8.39
N GLN A 74 -6.95 -7.84 9.03
CA GLN A 74 -8.34 -7.97 9.47
C GLN A 74 -9.34 -7.60 8.36
N LEU A 75 -8.95 -6.71 7.43
CA LEU A 75 -9.80 -6.27 6.33
C LEU A 75 -10.21 -7.45 5.45
N ASN A 76 -11.52 -7.71 5.43
CA ASN A 76 -12.14 -8.80 4.66
C ASN A 76 -11.45 -10.16 4.91
N ASN A 77 -11.04 -10.44 6.15
CA ASN A 77 -10.27 -11.62 6.52
C ASN A 77 -9.03 -11.79 5.64
N GLY A 78 -8.21 -10.74 5.51
CA GLY A 78 -6.94 -10.72 4.77
C GLY A 78 -7.07 -10.93 3.25
N PHE A 79 -8.29 -10.83 2.70
CA PHE A 79 -8.56 -10.77 1.26
C PHE A 79 -7.69 -9.71 0.56
N GLN A 80 -7.42 -8.59 1.22
CA GLN A 80 -6.61 -7.52 0.65
C GLN A 80 -5.17 -7.94 0.35
N ILE A 81 -4.60 -8.76 1.22
CA ILE A 81 -3.25 -9.27 1.06
C ILE A 81 -3.22 -10.28 -0.10
N GLU A 82 -4.27 -11.10 -0.22
CA GLU A 82 -4.41 -12.04 -1.32
C GLU A 82 -4.63 -11.34 -2.67
N LEU A 83 -5.40 -10.26 -2.69
CA LEU A 83 -5.57 -9.43 -3.89
C LEU A 83 -4.25 -8.78 -4.30
N LEU A 84 -3.55 -8.13 -3.36
CA LEU A 84 -2.23 -7.56 -3.62
C LEU A 84 -1.24 -8.61 -4.12
N ALA A 85 -1.18 -9.78 -3.50
CA ALA A 85 -0.32 -10.89 -3.94
C ALA A 85 -0.66 -11.37 -5.35
N THR A 86 -1.96 -11.46 -5.67
CA THR A 86 -2.44 -11.87 -6.99
C THR A 86 -2.04 -10.87 -8.06
N VAL A 87 -2.23 -9.57 -7.80
CA VAL A 87 -1.86 -8.50 -8.75
C VAL A 87 -0.35 -8.45 -8.93
N ALA A 88 0.42 -8.49 -7.84
CA ALA A 88 1.88 -8.48 -7.89
C ALA A 88 2.44 -9.67 -8.69
N LYS A 89 1.87 -10.86 -8.48
CA LYS A 89 2.22 -12.06 -9.26
C LYS A 89 1.89 -11.90 -10.75
N ASN A 90 0.69 -11.43 -11.08
CA ASN A 90 0.25 -11.28 -12.47
C ASN A 90 1.11 -10.27 -13.24
N LEU A 91 1.59 -9.23 -12.56
CA LEU A 91 2.50 -8.23 -13.11
C LEU A 91 3.97 -8.63 -13.03
N ASN A 92 4.29 -9.76 -12.38
CA ASN A 92 5.64 -10.23 -12.09
C ASN A 92 6.52 -9.17 -11.39
N VAL A 93 5.96 -8.56 -10.35
CA VAL A 93 6.61 -7.54 -9.51
C VAL A 93 6.42 -7.86 -8.02
N ALA A 94 7.10 -7.13 -7.14
CA ALA A 94 6.92 -7.26 -5.70
C ALA A 94 5.63 -6.57 -5.22
N GLY A 95 5.00 -7.12 -4.17
CA GLY A 95 3.88 -6.53 -3.46
C GLY A 95 4.31 -6.04 -2.08
N TYR A 96 3.90 -4.82 -1.70
CA TYR A 96 4.24 -4.20 -0.43
C TYR A 96 3.01 -3.68 0.31
N ILE A 97 3.02 -3.79 1.64
CA ILE A 97 2.13 -3.07 2.53
C ILE A 97 2.95 -1.97 3.21
N VAL A 98 2.46 -0.74 3.19
CA VAL A 98 3.09 0.41 3.82
C VAL A 98 2.17 0.94 4.91
N ALA A 99 2.56 0.74 6.16
CA ALA A 99 1.87 1.35 7.30
C ALA A 99 2.47 2.72 7.60
N ILE A 100 1.64 3.74 7.78
CA ILE A 100 2.06 5.13 7.98
C ILE A 100 1.55 5.62 9.33
N SER A 101 2.44 6.03 10.23
CA SER A 101 2.08 6.79 11.43
C SER A 101 2.50 8.22 11.19
N ASP A 102 1.54 9.15 11.11
CA ASP A 102 1.82 10.56 10.91
C ASP A 102 1.35 11.36 12.13
N GLN A 103 2.30 11.96 12.84
CA GLN A 103 2.02 12.76 14.03
C GLN A 103 1.56 14.19 13.69
N ASN A 104 1.53 14.57 12.41
CA ASN A 104 1.04 15.85 11.94
C ASN A 104 0.17 15.72 10.68
N PRO A 105 -1.02 15.09 10.77
CA PRO A 105 -1.85 14.80 9.61
C PRO A 105 -2.42 16.06 8.91
N GLU A 106 -2.48 17.20 9.59
CA GLU A 106 -3.00 18.47 9.08
C GLU A 106 -2.04 19.18 8.10
N ASP A 107 -0.74 18.92 8.22
CA ASP A 107 0.25 19.41 7.26
C ASP A 107 0.10 18.64 5.96
N ARG A 108 -0.39 19.29 4.89
CA ARG A 108 -0.63 18.61 3.61
C ARG A 108 0.62 18.47 2.74
N GLU A 109 1.71 19.14 3.08
CA GLU A 109 2.88 19.28 2.20
C GLU A 109 4.07 18.42 2.66
N SER A 110 4.07 17.98 3.92
CA SER A 110 5.18 17.23 4.51
C SER A 110 4.76 15.96 5.25
N TYR A 111 5.67 14.97 5.24
CA TYR A 111 5.65 13.78 6.09
C TYR A 111 6.82 13.77 7.09
N SER A 112 7.38 14.94 7.41
CA SER A 112 8.60 15.09 8.21
C SER A 112 8.52 14.50 9.62
N LYS A 113 7.30 14.31 10.14
CA LYS A 113 7.01 13.67 11.44
C LYS A 113 6.35 12.30 11.30
N ALA A 114 6.40 11.71 10.12
CA ALA A 114 5.82 10.42 9.86
C ALA A 114 6.87 9.31 9.90
N THR A 115 6.41 8.13 10.29
CA THR A 115 7.15 6.88 10.18
C THR A 115 6.40 5.95 9.24
N PHE A 116 7.14 5.28 8.36
CA PHE A 116 6.64 4.37 7.33
C PHE A 116 7.19 2.97 7.60
N ARG A 117 6.32 2.02 7.94
CA ARG A 117 6.69 0.60 8.04
C ARG A 117 6.41 -0.10 6.73
N VAL A 118 7.44 -0.65 6.10
CA VAL A 118 7.32 -1.39 4.84
C VAL A 118 7.36 -2.89 5.12
N MET A 119 6.30 -3.57 4.74
CA MET A 119 6.17 -5.02 4.76
C MET A 119 6.12 -5.52 3.31
N GLN A 120 6.82 -6.59 3.00
CA GLN A 120 6.73 -7.28 1.72
C GLN A 120 5.80 -8.48 1.85
N VAL A 121 4.92 -8.64 0.86
CA VAL A 121 4.11 -9.85 0.72
C VAL A 121 4.93 -10.90 -0.01
N VAL A 122 5.26 -12.00 0.70
CA VAL A 122 6.02 -13.11 0.13
C VAL A 122 5.04 -14.02 -0.63
N ILE A 123 5.12 -13.94 -1.97
CA ILE A 123 4.28 -14.72 -2.87
C ILE A 123 4.80 -16.17 -2.89
N PRO A 124 4.00 -17.18 -2.51
CA PRO A 124 4.45 -18.57 -2.51
C PRO A 124 4.65 -19.09 -3.92
N ASN A 125 5.58 -20.04 -4.06
CA ASN A 125 5.84 -20.78 -5.29
C ASN A 125 5.83 -22.29 -4.99
N PRO A 126 4.90 -23.08 -5.56
CA PRO A 126 3.89 -22.69 -6.55
C PRO A 126 2.77 -21.83 -5.93
N TYR A 127 2.23 -20.90 -6.72
CA TYR A 127 1.10 -20.09 -6.30
C TYR A 127 -0.21 -20.86 -6.52
N PRO A 128 -1.06 -21.00 -5.49
CA PRO A 128 -2.34 -21.70 -5.59
C PRO A 128 -3.26 -21.18 -6.69
N THR A 129 -4.03 -22.10 -7.26
CA THR A 129 -4.92 -21.84 -8.39
C THR A 129 -6.30 -21.30 -7.97
N LYS A 130 -6.62 -21.33 -6.68
CA LYS A 130 -7.90 -20.87 -6.13
C LYS A 130 -7.72 -19.66 -5.21
N PHE A 131 -8.29 -18.54 -5.64
CA PHE A 131 -8.45 -17.35 -4.81
C PHE A 131 -9.34 -17.67 -3.58
N GLY A 132 -9.00 -17.14 -2.41
CA GLY A 132 -9.65 -17.38 -1.12
C GLY A 132 -9.01 -18.48 -0.26
N THR A 133 -7.94 -19.13 -0.72
CA THR A 133 -7.28 -20.23 0.03
C THR A 133 -5.97 -19.83 0.69
N LEU A 134 -5.38 -18.71 0.29
CA LEU A 134 -3.99 -18.32 0.61
C LEU A 134 -3.84 -17.33 1.76
N VAL A 135 -4.92 -16.71 2.21
CA VAL A 135 -4.90 -15.60 3.18
C VAL A 135 -3.98 -15.90 4.37
N ALA A 136 -4.19 -17.02 5.06
CA ALA A 136 -3.47 -17.33 6.30
C ALA A 136 -1.97 -17.56 6.07
N GLU A 137 -1.57 -18.05 4.90
CA GLU A 137 -0.17 -18.23 4.52
C GLU A 137 0.49 -16.90 4.18
N LEU A 138 -0.17 -16.07 3.37
CA LEU A 138 0.34 -14.75 3.00
C LEU A 138 0.49 -13.81 4.20
N VAL A 139 -0.48 -13.83 5.13
CA VAL A 139 -0.40 -13.08 6.39
C VAL A 139 0.79 -13.53 7.24
N ARG A 140 0.99 -14.85 7.40
CA ARG A 140 2.10 -15.40 8.18
C ARG A 140 3.47 -15.12 7.57
N ASN A 141 3.52 -15.01 6.24
CA ASN A 141 4.75 -14.83 5.49
C ASN A 141 5.03 -13.35 5.14
N LEU A 142 4.32 -12.39 5.74
CA LEU A 142 4.70 -10.98 5.62
C LEU A 142 6.08 -10.75 6.19
N LYS A 143 6.98 -10.23 5.36
CA LYS A 143 8.34 -9.92 5.76
C LYS A 143 8.48 -8.43 6.02
N LYS A 144 8.79 -8.03 7.26
CA LYS A 144 9.21 -6.66 7.51
C LYS A 144 10.50 -6.36 6.74
N ILE A 145 10.47 -5.29 5.94
CA ILE A 145 11.66 -4.75 5.29
C ILE A 145 12.36 -3.81 6.26
N ASP A 146 11.69 -2.71 6.63
CA ASP A 146 12.19 -1.77 7.65
C ASP A 146 11.10 -0.77 8.07
N ASP A 147 11.44 0.06 9.05
CA ASP A 147 10.75 1.32 9.35
C ASP A 147 11.60 2.50 8.86
N TYR A 148 10.98 3.43 8.14
CA TYR A 148 11.63 4.59 7.54
C TYR A 148 11.02 5.91 8.02
N ASP A 149 11.82 6.97 8.03
CA ASP A 149 11.31 8.36 8.02
C ASP A 149 10.97 8.79 6.57
N GLU A 150 10.57 10.05 6.36
CA GLU A 150 10.22 10.59 5.03
C GLU A 150 11.33 10.36 3.99
N ILE A 151 12.59 10.63 4.36
CA ILE A 151 13.75 10.58 3.45
C ILE A 151 14.12 9.12 3.16
N GLY A 152 14.13 8.27 4.18
CA GLY A 152 14.38 6.83 4.05
C GLY A 152 13.33 6.18 3.15
N PHE A 153 12.05 6.52 3.34
CA PHE A 153 10.96 5.96 2.55
C PHE A 153 11.00 6.44 1.10
N ALA A 154 11.31 7.72 0.89
CA ALA A 154 11.60 8.27 -0.43
C ALA A 154 12.73 7.48 -1.14
N ASN A 155 13.83 7.22 -0.44
CA ASN A 155 14.95 6.43 -0.96
C ASN A 155 14.62 4.96 -1.20
N PHE A 156 13.68 4.38 -0.45
CA PHE A 156 13.16 3.04 -0.74
C PHE A 156 12.39 3.05 -2.07
N LEU A 157 11.43 3.97 -2.24
CA LEU A 157 10.63 4.08 -3.46
C LEU A 157 11.46 4.37 -4.72
N SER A 158 12.57 5.10 -4.60
CA SER A 158 13.46 5.40 -5.72
C SER A 158 14.24 4.19 -6.25
N LYS A 159 14.34 3.12 -5.46
CA LYS A 159 15.04 1.87 -5.79
C LYS A 159 14.12 0.77 -6.34
N LEU A 160 12.80 0.98 -6.31
CA LEU A 160 11.79 0.14 -6.98
C LEU A 160 11.82 0.40 -8.50
#